data_AF-A0A4R4VN83-F1
#
_entry.id   AF-A0A4R4VN83-F1
#
_cell.length_a   1.000
_cell.length_b   1.000
_cell.length_c   1.000
_cell.angle_alpha   90.00
_cell.angle_beta   90.00
_cell.angle_gamma   90.00
#
_symmetry.space_group_name_H-M   'P 1'
#
loop_
_entity.id
_entity.type
_entity.pdbx_description
1 polymer ?
#
loop_
_entity_poly.entity_id
_entity_poly.type
_entity_poly.pdbx_seq_one_letter_code
_entity_poly.pdbx_strand_id
1 'polypeptide(L)'
;MRDGDQVTGRDEAGDGVVPPGIDPAQPSIARVYDYFLGGKDNFAVDRAVAEEALRIAPDAREAGRANRAFLRRAVEHMVTEAGIRQFLAIVHFHNPGAEHPEASGIAEEAERSFNQNLGTGRWRSREEIRSYFGDMELVEPGLVPPADWRAEPEDLIRQDLTRYNVLAGLGRKP
;
A
#
# COMPACT_ATOMS: atom_id res chain seq x y z
N MET A 1 13.03 -1.14 -41.27
CA MET A 1 11.56 -1.09 -41.22
C MET A 1 11.13 -1.89 -39.99
N ARG A 2 10.82 -1.24 -38.87
CA ARG A 2 10.16 -1.86 -37.72
C ARG A 2 8.86 -1.10 -37.56
N ASP A 3 7.82 -1.64 -38.15
CA ASP A 3 6.45 -1.16 -37.99
C ASP A 3 5.71 -2.25 -37.25
N GLY A 4 5.27 -1.93 -36.05
CA GLY A 4 4.66 -2.84 -35.09
C GLY A 4 3.79 -2.01 -34.19
N ASP A 5 2.81 -1.37 -34.82
CA ASP A 5 1.74 -0.56 -34.26
C ASP A 5 1.13 -1.31 -33.06
N GLN A 6 1.48 -0.89 -31.85
CA GLN A 6 0.91 -1.45 -30.64
C GLN A 6 -0.48 -0.83 -30.48
N VAL A 7 -1.48 -1.60 -30.91
CA VAL A 7 -2.89 -1.25 -30.83
C VAL A 7 -3.25 -0.95 -29.37
N THR A 8 -3.48 0.32 -29.07
CA THR A 8 -4.07 0.76 -27.81
C THR A 8 -5.55 0.36 -27.82
N GLY A 9 -5.88 -0.73 -27.14
CA GLY A 9 -7.27 -1.12 -26.89
C GLY A 9 -7.95 -0.11 -25.94
N ARG A 10 -9.25 0.11 -26.12
CA ARG A 10 -10.10 0.68 -25.06
C ARG A 10 -10.63 -0.47 -24.22
N ASP A 11 -10.81 -0.25 -22.92
CA ASP A 11 -11.51 -1.19 -22.07
C ASP A 11 -13.00 -1.28 -22.44
N GLU A 12 -13.64 -2.42 -22.16
CA GLU A 12 -15.06 -2.65 -22.49
C GLU A 12 -16.01 -1.69 -21.74
N ALA A 13 -15.52 -1.04 -20.68
CA ALA A 13 -16.23 -0.01 -19.93
C ALA A 13 -16.09 1.41 -20.52
N GLY A 14 -15.15 1.65 -21.45
CA GLY A 14 -14.93 2.93 -22.11
C GLY A 14 -14.20 4.00 -21.27
N ASP A 15 -13.55 3.61 -20.18
CA ASP A 15 -12.97 4.49 -19.17
C ASP A 15 -11.49 4.86 -19.44
N GLY A 16 -10.78 4.20 -20.37
CA GLY A 16 -9.38 4.56 -20.62
C GLY A 16 -8.66 3.86 -21.76
N VAL A 17 -7.48 4.40 -22.11
CA VAL A 17 -6.51 3.78 -23.01
C VAL A 17 -5.79 2.67 -22.25
N VAL A 18 -5.88 1.43 -22.71
CA VAL A 18 -5.15 0.30 -22.11
C VAL A 18 -3.69 0.37 -22.56
N PRO A 19 -2.72 0.47 -21.62
CA PRO A 19 -1.31 0.44 -21.99
C PRO A 19 -0.91 -0.91 -22.60
N PRO A 20 0.05 -0.95 -23.54
CA PRO A 20 0.49 -2.20 -24.14
C PRO A 20 1.01 -3.21 -23.12
N GLY A 21 0.67 -4.49 -23.31
CA GLY A 21 1.08 -5.58 -22.42
C GLY A 21 0.28 -5.69 -21.12
N ILE A 22 -0.74 -4.85 -20.93
CA ILE A 22 -1.67 -4.94 -19.80
C ILE A 22 -2.93 -5.67 -20.22
N ASP A 23 -3.29 -6.71 -19.48
CA ASP A 23 -4.60 -7.33 -19.54
C ASP A 23 -5.58 -6.56 -18.62
N PRO A 24 -6.62 -5.90 -19.17
CA PRO A 24 -7.60 -5.15 -18.39
C PRO A 24 -8.63 -6.05 -17.70
N ALA A 25 -8.68 -7.35 -18.02
CA ALA A 25 -9.57 -8.33 -17.38
C ALA A 25 -8.93 -9.03 -16.17
N GLN A 26 -7.61 -8.92 -16.00
CA GLN A 26 -6.90 -9.43 -14.84
C GLN A 26 -6.71 -8.32 -13.79
N PRO A 27 -7.14 -8.47 -12.53
CA PRO A 27 -6.95 -7.43 -11.52
C PRO A 27 -5.50 -7.31 -11.05
N SER A 28 -5.12 -6.12 -10.56
CA SER A 28 -3.80 -5.82 -10.02
C SER A 28 -3.88 -5.04 -8.71
N ILE A 29 -3.09 -5.45 -7.71
CA ILE A 29 -3.03 -4.74 -6.43
C ILE A 29 -2.61 -3.27 -6.58
N ALA A 30 -1.76 -2.95 -7.56
CA ALA A 30 -1.35 -1.57 -7.81
C ALA A 30 -2.52 -0.69 -8.28
N ARG A 31 -3.43 -1.25 -9.09
CA ARG A 31 -4.61 -0.56 -9.62
C ARG A 31 -5.76 -0.52 -8.62
N VAL A 32 -5.90 -1.56 -7.79
CA VAL A 32 -6.77 -1.53 -6.60
C VAL A 32 -6.35 -0.39 -5.66
N TYR A 33 -5.03 -0.27 -5.41
CA TYR A 33 -4.49 0.80 -4.59
C TYR A 33 -4.67 2.19 -5.22
N ASP A 34 -4.50 2.32 -6.55
CA ASP A 34 -4.83 3.54 -7.29
C ASP A 34 -6.29 3.96 -7.06
N TYR A 35 -7.23 3.02 -7.16
CA TYR A 35 -8.65 3.29 -6.90
C TYR A 35 -8.92 3.74 -5.45
N PHE A 36 -8.26 3.16 -4.44
CA PHE A 36 -8.38 3.63 -3.05
C PHE A 36 -7.99 5.10 -2.90
N LEU A 37 -6.97 5.52 -3.64
CA LEU A 37 -6.47 6.90 -3.67
C LEU A 37 -7.33 7.85 -4.53
N GLY A 38 -8.36 7.35 -5.20
CA GLY A 38 -9.19 8.13 -6.11
C GLY A 38 -8.52 8.39 -7.47
N GLY A 39 -7.53 7.57 -7.83
CA GLY A 39 -6.92 7.59 -9.14
C GLY A 39 -7.84 7.02 -10.22
N LYS A 40 -7.38 7.13 -11.47
CA LYS A 40 -8.10 6.75 -12.69
C LYS A 40 -7.41 5.65 -13.48
N ASP A 41 -6.27 5.17 -13.00
CA ASP A 41 -5.44 4.17 -13.68
C ASP A 41 -5.82 2.77 -13.18
N ASN A 42 -7.12 2.47 -13.27
CA ASN A 42 -7.74 1.23 -12.80
C ASN A 42 -8.92 0.83 -13.69
N PHE A 43 -9.12 -0.47 -13.86
CA PHE A 43 -10.21 -1.04 -14.65
C PHE A 43 -11.36 -1.52 -13.77
N ALA A 44 -12.49 -1.87 -14.38
CA ALA A 44 -13.67 -2.36 -13.68
C ALA A 44 -13.37 -3.57 -12.76
N VAL A 45 -12.48 -4.47 -13.18
CA VAL A 45 -12.07 -5.63 -12.37
C VAL A 45 -11.30 -5.23 -11.11
N ASP A 46 -10.48 -4.17 -11.18
CA ASP A 46 -9.75 -3.66 -10.03
C ASP A 46 -10.71 -2.97 -9.04
N ARG A 47 -11.67 -2.20 -9.57
CA ARG A 47 -12.70 -1.54 -8.76
C ARG A 47 -13.56 -2.56 -8.01
N ALA A 48 -13.94 -3.66 -8.66
CA ALA A 48 -14.70 -4.73 -8.02
C ALA A 48 -13.95 -5.32 -6.80
N VAL A 49 -12.66 -5.61 -6.95
CA VAL A 49 -11.81 -6.09 -5.85
C VAL A 49 -11.66 -5.03 -4.76
N ALA A 50 -11.49 -3.76 -5.14
CA ALA A 50 -11.40 -2.66 -4.19
C ALA A 50 -12.69 -2.47 -3.36
N GLU A 51 -13.86 -2.53 -4.00
CA GLU A 51 -15.16 -2.44 -3.32
C GLU A 51 -15.43 -3.65 -2.41
N GLU A 52 -14.83 -4.81 -2.70
CA GLU A 52 -14.83 -5.94 -1.76
C GLU A 52 -13.94 -5.69 -0.55
N ALA A 53 -12.71 -5.22 -0.79
CA ALA A 53 -11.80 -4.86 0.28
C ALA A 53 -12.39 -3.78 1.21
N LEU A 54 -13.11 -2.79 0.66
CA LEU A 54 -13.77 -1.73 1.44
C LEU A 54 -14.92 -2.23 2.32
N ARG A 55 -15.53 -3.37 1.98
CA ARG A 55 -16.52 -4.01 2.87
C ARG A 55 -15.88 -4.66 4.09
N ILE A 56 -14.64 -5.16 3.95
CA ILE A 56 -13.85 -5.76 5.04
C ILE A 56 -13.17 -4.67 5.88
N ALA A 57 -12.61 -3.68 5.20
CA ALA A 57 -11.82 -2.59 5.77
C ALA A 57 -12.34 -1.23 5.26
N PRO A 58 -13.39 -0.66 5.91
CA PRO A 58 -14.02 0.57 5.47
C PRO A 58 -13.10 1.79 5.38
N ASP A 59 -12.04 1.84 6.20
CA ASP A 59 -11.06 2.93 6.22
C ASP A 59 -9.78 2.61 5.40
N ALA A 60 -9.84 1.66 4.46
CA ALA A 60 -8.71 1.33 3.59
C ALA A 60 -8.28 2.49 2.67
N ARG A 61 -9.18 3.43 2.36
CA ARG A 61 -8.84 4.64 1.60
C ARG A 61 -7.96 5.58 2.43
N GLU A 62 -8.32 5.78 3.69
CA GLU A 62 -7.57 6.53 4.69
C GLU A 62 -6.21 5.87 4.91
N ALA A 63 -6.16 4.54 5.02
CA ALA A 63 -4.90 3.79 5.07
C ALA A 63 -4.02 4.05 3.85
N GLY A 64 -4.61 4.03 2.64
CA GLY A 64 -3.89 4.35 1.42
C GLY A 64 -3.29 5.76 1.46
N ARG A 65 -4.05 6.75 1.93
CA ARG A 65 -3.58 8.13 2.08
C ARG A 65 -2.48 8.26 3.14
N ALA A 66 -2.62 7.58 4.27
CA ALA A 66 -1.61 7.55 5.33
C ALA A 66 -0.27 6.96 4.83
N ASN A 67 -0.34 5.92 4.00
CA ASN A 67 0.84 5.35 3.33
C ASN A 67 1.54 6.38 2.43
N ARG A 68 0.77 7.15 1.63
CA ARG A 68 1.34 8.21 0.77
C ARG A 68 1.93 9.36 1.58
N ALA A 69 1.26 9.75 2.66
CA ALA A 69 1.73 10.79 3.57
C ALA A 69 3.05 10.37 4.24
N PHE A 70 3.14 9.13 4.71
CA PHE A 70 4.41 8.56 5.22
C PHE A 70 5.52 8.63 4.18
N LEU A 71 5.29 8.15 2.94
CA LEU A 71 6.34 8.13 1.91
C LEU A 71 6.85 9.55 1.60
N ARG A 72 5.95 10.54 1.55
CA ARG A 72 6.32 11.94 1.39
C ARG A 72 7.22 12.42 2.53
N ARG A 73 6.78 12.24 3.78
CA ARG A 73 7.54 12.65 4.97
C ARG A 73 8.88 11.94 5.08
N ALA A 74 8.92 10.64 4.79
CA ALA A 74 10.13 9.84 4.85
C ALA A 74 11.18 10.35 3.84
N VAL A 75 10.77 10.64 2.60
CA VAL A 75 11.68 11.20 1.59
C VAL A 75 12.14 12.61 1.98
N GLU A 76 11.21 13.46 2.43
CA GLU A 76 11.51 14.84 2.84
C GLU A 76 12.51 14.86 4.02
N HIS A 77 12.26 14.06 5.05
CA HIS A 77 13.16 13.93 6.20
C HIS A 77 14.56 13.45 5.79
N MET A 78 14.65 12.38 4.99
CA MET A 78 15.95 11.81 4.63
C MET A 78 16.76 12.75 3.75
N VAL A 79 16.13 13.35 2.75
CA VAL A 79 16.84 14.17 1.76
C VAL A 79 17.14 15.56 2.31
N THR A 80 16.18 16.21 2.97
CA THR A 80 16.29 17.61 3.38
C THR A 80 16.90 17.76 4.77
N GLU A 81 16.46 16.98 5.75
CA GLU A 81 16.90 17.15 7.14
C GLU A 81 18.15 16.33 7.46
N ALA A 82 18.19 15.06 7.04
CA ALA A 82 19.30 14.17 7.33
C ALA A 82 20.43 14.19 6.29
N GLY A 83 20.20 14.76 5.09
CA GLY A 83 21.17 14.79 3.99
C GLY A 83 21.51 13.40 3.42
N ILE A 84 20.66 12.41 3.65
CA ILE A 84 20.83 11.01 3.23
C ILE A 84 20.10 10.77 1.91
N ARG A 85 20.85 10.26 0.93
CA ARG A 85 20.39 10.00 -0.44
C ARG A 85 20.31 8.51 -0.81
N GLN A 86 20.58 7.62 0.15
CA GLN A 86 20.41 6.18 0.02
C GLN A 86 19.71 5.66 1.27
N PHE A 87 18.48 5.21 1.11
CA PHE A 87 17.65 4.72 2.20
C PHE A 87 16.62 3.73 1.64
N LEU A 88 16.05 2.92 2.53
CA LEU A 88 14.99 1.97 2.22
C LEU A 88 13.73 2.38 2.99
N ALA A 89 12.66 2.73 2.28
CA ALA A 89 11.35 2.92 2.88
C ALA A 89 10.47 1.71 2.56
N ILE A 90 9.92 1.06 3.59
CA ILE A 90 8.97 -0.05 3.44
C ILE A 90 7.64 0.38 4.04
N VAL A 91 6.56 0.10 3.31
CA VAL A 91 5.19 0.10 3.81
C VAL A 91 4.62 -1.29 3.50
N HIS A 92 4.05 -1.95 4.50
CA HIS A 92 3.69 -3.35 4.37
C HIS A 92 2.42 -3.70 5.16
N PHE A 93 1.57 -4.56 4.57
CA PHE A 93 0.41 -5.14 5.26
C PHE A 93 0.85 -5.94 6.50
N HIS A 94 0.20 -5.68 7.63
CA HIS A 94 0.60 -6.18 8.93
C HIS A 94 -0.54 -6.94 9.60
N ASN A 95 -0.25 -8.15 10.07
CA ASN A 95 -1.12 -8.83 11.01
C ASN A 95 -0.58 -8.59 12.44
N PRO A 96 -1.29 -7.80 13.27
CA PRO A 96 -0.87 -7.53 14.65
C PRO A 96 -1.06 -8.70 15.62
N GLY A 97 -1.75 -9.77 15.22
CA GLY A 97 -1.99 -10.94 16.05
C GLY A 97 -2.68 -10.60 17.38
N ALA A 98 -2.22 -11.22 18.46
CA ALA A 98 -2.85 -11.12 19.78
C ALA A 98 -2.79 -9.70 20.39
N GLU A 99 -1.91 -8.82 19.93
CA GLU A 99 -1.83 -7.43 20.41
C GLU A 99 -3.06 -6.62 20.00
N HIS A 100 -3.62 -6.91 18.83
CA HIS A 100 -4.82 -6.27 18.30
C HIS A 100 -5.73 -7.30 17.61
N PRO A 101 -6.50 -8.10 18.38
CA PRO A 101 -7.23 -9.25 17.84
C PRO A 101 -8.30 -8.87 16.81
N GLU A 102 -8.96 -7.73 16.95
CA GLU A 102 -9.92 -7.23 15.96
C GLU A 102 -9.23 -6.92 14.62
N ALA A 103 -8.11 -6.20 14.66
CA ALA A 103 -7.31 -5.93 13.48
C ALA A 103 -6.69 -7.22 12.89
N SER A 104 -6.35 -8.22 13.72
CA SER A 104 -5.92 -9.55 13.22
C SER A 104 -7.03 -10.22 12.40
N GLY A 105 -8.28 -10.17 12.89
CA GLY A 105 -9.43 -10.68 12.14
C GLY A 105 -9.60 -10.00 10.78
N ILE A 106 -9.48 -8.68 10.74
CA ILE A 106 -9.51 -7.90 9.50
C ILE A 106 -8.37 -8.31 8.57
N ALA A 107 -7.15 -8.49 9.09
CA ALA A 107 -5.99 -8.93 8.31
C ALA A 107 -6.22 -10.31 7.67
N GLU A 108 -6.75 -11.27 8.43
CA GLU A 108 -7.03 -12.63 7.97
C GLU A 108 -8.13 -12.68 6.90
N GLU A 109 -9.18 -11.87 7.07
CA GLU A 109 -10.26 -11.76 6.09
C GLU A 109 -9.79 -11.06 4.81
N ALA A 110 -9.05 -9.96 4.94
CA ALA A 110 -8.48 -9.24 3.81
C ALA A 110 -7.45 -10.11 3.05
N GLU A 111 -6.59 -10.84 3.75
CA GLU A 111 -5.65 -11.78 3.14
C GLU A 111 -6.38 -12.87 2.35
N ARG A 112 -7.47 -13.40 2.89
CA ARG A 112 -8.27 -14.41 2.20
C ARG A 112 -8.90 -13.85 0.93
N SER A 113 -9.54 -12.68 1.00
CA SER A 113 -10.14 -12.02 -0.16
C SER A 113 -9.07 -11.70 -1.22
N PHE A 114 -7.90 -11.21 -0.82
CA PHE A 114 -6.82 -10.88 -1.76
C PHE A 114 -6.24 -12.14 -2.43
N ASN A 115 -6.02 -13.23 -1.70
CA ASN A 115 -5.55 -14.46 -2.32
C ASN A 115 -6.59 -15.07 -3.29
N GLN A 116 -7.88 -14.93 -3.01
CA GLN A 116 -8.95 -15.38 -3.90
C GLN A 116 -9.05 -14.52 -5.17
N ASN A 117 -8.95 -13.21 -5.02
CA ASN A 117 -9.21 -12.25 -6.11
C ASN A 117 -7.95 -11.91 -6.94
N LEU A 118 -6.78 -11.88 -6.31
CA LEU A 118 -5.51 -11.45 -6.91
C LEU A 118 -4.50 -12.60 -7.06
N GLY A 119 -4.79 -13.78 -6.48
CA GLY A 119 -3.87 -14.91 -6.41
C GLY A 119 -2.71 -14.74 -5.42
N THR A 120 -2.60 -13.57 -4.78
CA THR A 120 -1.57 -13.25 -3.80
C THR A 120 -1.99 -12.11 -2.87
N GLY A 121 -1.53 -12.16 -1.63
CA GLY A 121 -1.70 -11.14 -0.61
C GLY A 121 -1.21 -11.69 0.72
N ARG A 122 -0.34 -10.96 1.43
CA ARG A 122 0.22 -11.43 2.71
C ARG A 122 0.30 -10.31 3.74
N TRP A 123 -0.39 -10.51 4.86
CA TRP A 123 -0.29 -9.71 6.07
C TRP A 123 0.73 -10.38 6.99
N ARG A 124 1.88 -9.73 7.12
CA ARG A 124 3.04 -10.28 7.84
C ARG A 124 3.04 -9.84 9.30
N SER A 125 3.71 -10.59 10.16
CA SER A 125 4.02 -10.13 11.51
C SER A 125 4.99 -8.95 11.47
N ARG A 126 5.01 -8.16 12.54
CA ARG A 126 5.98 -7.08 12.74
C ARG A 126 7.43 -7.56 12.60
N GLU A 127 7.74 -8.75 13.11
CA GLU A 127 9.09 -9.34 13.05
C GLU A 127 9.50 -9.67 11.61
N GLU A 128 8.61 -10.30 10.84
CA GLU A 128 8.85 -10.57 9.41
C GLU A 128 9.07 -9.28 8.63
N ILE A 129 8.27 -8.24 8.86
CA ILE A 129 8.44 -6.95 8.20
C ILE A 129 9.78 -6.30 8.61
N ARG A 130 10.13 -6.34 9.90
CA ARG A 130 11.40 -5.82 10.41
C ARG A 130 12.59 -6.52 9.74
N SER A 131 12.50 -7.82 9.47
CA SER A 131 13.57 -8.60 8.84
C SER A 131 13.97 -8.08 7.44
N TYR A 132 13.06 -7.40 6.72
CA TYR A 132 13.35 -6.82 5.41
C TYR A 132 14.33 -5.66 5.43
N PHE A 133 14.55 -5.05 6.60
CA PHE A 133 15.57 -4.02 6.77
C PHE A 133 16.97 -4.61 6.97
N GLY A 134 17.10 -5.92 7.25
CA GLY A 134 18.37 -6.57 7.50
C GLY A 134 19.18 -5.83 8.59
N ASP A 135 20.43 -5.49 8.27
CA ASP A 135 21.36 -4.79 9.17
C ASP A 135 21.22 -3.25 9.13
N MET A 136 20.22 -2.71 8.44
CA MET A 136 20.00 -1.26 8.39
C MET A 136 19.54 -0.72 9.75
N GLU A 137 20.00 0.48 10.08
CA GLU A 137 19.48 1.22 11.23
C GLU A 137 18.09 1.77 10.89
N LEU A 138 17.10 1.41 11.69
CA LEU A 138 15.76 1.97 11.58
C LEU A 138 15.76 3.40 12.13
N VAL A 139 15.34 4.34 11.29
CA VAL A 139 15.17 5.75 11.68
C VAL A 139 13.95 5.86 12.60
N GLU A 140 14.14 6.53 13.74
CA GLU A 140 13.08 6.77 14.73
C GLU A 140 11.83 7.42 14.09
N PRO A 141 10.62 6.96 14.42
CA PRO A 141 10.26 6.04 15.53
C PRO A 141 10.38 4.53 15.21
N GLY A 142 11.07 4.18 14.12
CA GLY A 142 11.25 2.79 13.69
C GLY A 142 10.09 2.30 12.83
N LEU A 143 9.58 1.11 13.13
CA LEU A 143 8.51 0.45 12.39
C LEU A 143 7.18 0.70 13.11
N VAL A 144 6.30 1.55 12.58
CA VAL A 144 5.03 1.98 13.23
C VAL A 144 3.91 2.10 12.20
N PRO A 145 2.63 2.27 12.60
CA PRO A 145 1.59 2.63 11.64
C PRO A 145 1.99 3.86 10.79
N PRO A 146 1.68 3.90 9.48
CA PRO A 146 2.02 5.02 8.60
C PRO A 146 1.56 6.38 9.10
N ALA A 147 0.36 6.44 9.71
CA ALA A 147 -0.19 7.65 10.31
C ALA A 147 0.59 8.13 11.56
N ASP A 148 1.41 7.27 12.17
CA ASP A 148 2.14 7.56 13.42
C ASP A 148 3.59 7.97 13.15
N TRP A 149 4.10 7.73 11.94
CA TRP A 149 5.48 8.06 11.60
C TRP A 149 5.64 9.56 11.38
N ARG A 150 6.13 10.26 12.41
CA ARG A 150 6.43 11.71 12.41
C ARG A 150 5.31 12.56 11.81
N ALA A 151 4.05 12.22 12.11
CA ALA A 151 2.91 12.99 11.64
C ALA A 151 2.71 14.23 12.51
N GLU A 152 2.48 15.37 11.86
CA GLU A 152 2.03 16.58 12.51
C GLU A 152 0.49 16.58 12.66
N PRO A 153 -0.10 17.40 13.54
CA PRO A 153 -1.54 17.44 13.75
C PRO A 153 -2.38 17.59 12.48
N GLU A 154 -1.89 18.35 11.50
CA GLU A 154 -2.51 18.55 10.18
C GLU A 154 -2.46 17.31 9.28
N ASP A 155 -1.54 16.37 9.54
CA ASP A 155 -1.35 15.13 8.79
C ASP A 155 -2.12 13.95 9.40
N LEU A 156 -2.87 14.19 10.50
CA LEU A 156 -3.62 13.15 11.20
C LEU A 156 -4.76 12.63 10.34
N ILE A 157 -4.47 11.56 9.61
CA ILE A 157 -5.45 10.77 8.90
C ILE A 157 -6.03 9.77 9.90
N ARG A 158 -7.32 9.96 10.21
CA ARG A 158 -8.03 9.09 11.15
C ARG A 158 -8.17 7.71 10.54
N GLN A 159 -7.57 6.73 11.21
CA GLN A 159 -7.75 5.30 10.96
C GLN A 159 -8.16 4.68 12.28
N ASP A 160 -9.32 4.04 12.27
CA ASP A 160 -9.89 3.43 13.47
C ASP A 160 -9.77 1.90 13.39
N LEU A 161 -10.00 1.32 12.22
CA LEU A 161 -10.04 -0.14 12.01
C LEU A 161 -8.70 -0.66 11.46
N THR A 162 -8.21 -0.08 10.36
CA THR A 162 -6.99 -0.57 9.68
C THR A 162 -5.69 0.00 10.20
N ARG A 163 -5.71 0.84 11.25
CA ARG A 163 -4.51 1.52 11.77
C ARG A 163 -3.36 0.55 12.02
N TYR A 164 -3.64 -0.60 12.60
CA TYR A 164 -2.64 -1.63 12.93
C TYR A 164 -2.45 -2.67 11.82
N ASN A 165 -3.16 -2.55 10.69
CA ASN A 165 -3.05 -3.47 9.55
C ASN A 165 -2.00 -3.06 8.51
N VAL A 166 -1.29 -1.96 8.73
CA VAL A 166 -0.16 -1.54 7.92
C VAL A 166 0.95 -1.05 8.85
N LEU A 167 2.19 -1.43 8.56
CA LEU A 167 3.37 -0.84 9.18
C LEU A 167 4.25 -0.17 8.13
N ALA A 168 4.86 0.93 8.54
CA ALA A 168 5.80 1.71 7.76
C ALA A 168 7.09 1.93 8.54
N GLY A 169 8.22 1.87 7.85
CA GLY A 169 9.53 2.07 8.44
C GLY A 169 10.56 2.54 7.44
N LEU A 170 11.61 3.17 7.95
CA LEU A 170 12.67 3.78 7.17
C LEU A 170 14.03 3.27 7.66
N GLY A 171 14.78 2.63 6.79
CA GLY A 171 16.11 2.11 7.06
C GLY A 171 17.18 2.95 6.39
N ARG A 172 18.26 3.22 7.11
CA ARG A 172 19.48 3.82 6.57
C ARG A 172 20.67 2.91 6.84
N LYS A 173 21.71 3.03 6.02
CA LYS A 173 22.99 2.40 6.36
C LYS A 173 23.60 3.12 7.58
N PRO A 174 24.33 2.39 8.44
CA PRO A 174 25.11 2.98 9.53
C PRO A 174 26.08 4.06 9.03
#